data_AF-A0A151EYL8-F1
#
_entry.id   AF-A0A151EYL8-F1
#
_cell.length_a   1.000
_cell.length_b   1.000
_cell.length_c   1.000
_cell.angle_alpha   90.00
_cell.angle_beta   90.00
_cell.angle_gamma   90.00
#
_symmetry.space_group_name_H-M   'P 1'
#
loop_
_entity.id
_entity.type
_entity.pdbx_description
1 polymer ?
#
loop_
_entity_poly.entity_id
_entity_poly.type
_entity_poly.pdbx_seq_one_letter_code
_entity_poly.pdbx_strand_id
1 'polypeptide(L)'
;MVVKSVREVQICGDPLTKFLFGKLGYKSVSFWLVSSAILFMTAFYYKTATTITLPFESSIKNVRVVPLFKDVNAFLFFILGICGIIIINYLLKRVPKIFPDLWKNGVIQPNPNQKYPMKQYEKKYNEKMEEIKNGYNEKLKELEKEINSKKSYILALIYVFVHESVSLYSTYRIPETEAATIAYHDIRFFPLSGISVHTTYAVIYFFTVVMLYKGIFLIRFFRKLPENFTVQVKPLHPDNCGGLKPIGNFCIGVDYMLLVFGIAVVSQSIFSYSEATDVFIVFILSAYVVSAIFLFFYPLWPIHNSMKLQKNDLLCKLNEELDPIYQEVYEKITKLSRISRRKLEKVEKWDRIYERTSEMPTWPFDVGGFLRFLTTILIPVVSTTANILVGGGG
;
A
#
# COMPACT_ATOMS: atom_id res chain seq x y z
N MET A 1 -20.91 3.26 29.93
CA MET A 1 -19.84 2.24 30.12
C MET A 1 -18.61 2.68 29.34
N VAL A 2 -17.46 2.78 30.00
CA VAL A 2 -16.17 3.03 29.31
C VAL A 2 -15.76 1.72 28.63
N VAL A 3 -16.02 1.61 27.33
CA VAL A 3 -15.51 0.47 26.54
C VAL A 3 -13.99 0.57 26.55
N LYS A 4 -13.32 -0.30 27.30
CA LYS A 4 -11.84 -0.37 27.31
C LYS A 4 -11.35 -0.47 25.86
N SER A 5 -10.35 0.32 25.48
CA SER A 5 -9.87 0.40 24.10
C SER A 5 -9.26 -0.92 23.62
N VAL A 6 -9.36 -1.19 22.31
CA VAL A 6 -8.58 -2.24 21.63
C VAL A 6 -7.11 -1.85 21.61
N ARG A 7 -6.23 -2.86 21.66
CA ARG A 7 -4.78 -2.66 21.57
C ARG A 7 -4.39 -2.06 20.22
N GLU A 8 -3.59 -1.02 20.23
CA GLU A 8 -2.92 -0.52 19.02
C GLU A 8 -1.74 -1.43 18.66
N VAL A 9 -1.67 -1.86 17.40
CA VAL A 9 -0.56 -2.69 16.91
C VAL A 9 0.70 -1.85 16.77
N GLN A 10 1.78 -2.25 17.44
CA GLN A 10 3.07 -1.55 17.32
C GLN A 10 3.85 -2.04 16.10
N ILE A 11 3.60 -1.45 14.93
CA ILE A 11 4.24 -1.87 13.67
C ILE A 11 5.73 -1.50 13.62
N CYS A 12 6.08 -0.42 14.32
CA CYS A 12 7.47 0.03 14.48
C CYS A 12 8.02 -0.35 15.86
N GLY A 13 7.66 -1.55 16.35
CA GLY A 13 8.09 -2.02 17.68
C GLY A 13 9.54 -2.49 17.69
N ASP A 14 10.05 -2.91 16.53
CA ASP A 14 11.42 -3.37 16.39
C ASP A 14 12.46 -2.23 16.42
N PRO A 15 13.71 -2.49 16.86
CA PRO A 15 14.71 -1.43 17.05
C PRO A 15 14.99 -0.60 15.79
N LEU A 16 14.96 -1.23 14.61
CA LEU A 16 15.35 -0.61 13.37
C LEU A 16 14.27 0.34 12.84
N THR A 17 13.03 -0.13 12.72
CA THR A 17 11.92 0.72 12.32
C THR A 17 11.59 1.75 13.40
N LYS A 18 11.80 1.45 14.68
CA LYS A 18 11.70 2.45 15.75
C LYS A 18 12.74 3.56 15.60
N PHE A 19 13.96 3.22 15.21
CA PHE A 19 15.01 4.21 14.93
C PHE A 19 14.67 5.08 13.71
N LEU A 20 14.15 4.46 12.65
CA LEU A 20 13.94 5.11 11.34
C LEU A 20 12.60 5.82 11.18
N PHE A 21 11.55 5.34 11.84
CA PHE A 21 10.18 5.83 11.70
C PHE A 21 9.56 6.24 13.04
N GLY A 22 10.26 6.02 14.16
CA GLY A 22 9.84 6.49 15.47
C GLY A 22 10.08 7.99 15.67
N LYS A 23 10.27 8.42 16.93
CA LYS A 23 10.47 9.85 17.28
C LYS A 23 11.67 10.49 16.57
N LEU A 24 12.69 9.70 16.24
CA LEU A 24 13.89 10.17 15.54
C LEU A 24 13.76 10.10 14.01
N GLY A 25 12.65 9.58 13.46
CA GLY A 25 12.64 9.15 12.07
C GLY A 25 12.92 10.24 11.05
N TYR A 26 12.39 11.45 11.26
CA TYR A 26 12.73 12.59 10.39
C TYR A 26 14.22 12.97 10.50
N LYS A 27 14.85 12.79 11.67
CA LYS A 27 16.28 13.05 11.84
C LYS A 27 17.14 12.06 11.07
N SER A 28 16.72 10.80 10.98
CA SER A 28 17.43 9.79 10.17
C SER A 28 17.37 10.14 8.68
N VAL A 29 16.21 10.61 8.19
CA VAL A 29 16.08 11.15 6.83
C VAL A 29 16.96 12.39 6.66
N SER A 30 16.94 13.34 7.61
CA SER A 30 17.81 14.52 7.56
C SER A 30 19.29 14.15 7.57
N PHE A 31 19.70 13.16 8.36
CA PHE A 31 21.08 12.67 8.40
C PHE A 31 21.49 12.06 7.05
N TRP A 32 20.62 11.25 6.45
CA TRP A 32 20.86 10.71 5.12
C TRP A 32 20.96 11.82 4.06
N LEU A 33 20.07 12.81 4.09
CA LEU A 33 20.13 13.99 3.23
C LEU A 33 21.43 14.76 3.38
N VAL A 34 21.85 15.02 4.62
CA VAL A 34 23.10 15.74 4.90
C VAL A 34 24.29 14.92 4.42
N SER A 35 24.29 13.60 4.65
CA SER A 35 25.38 12.71 4.20
C SER A 35 25.47 12.67 2.67
N SER A 36 24.35 12.54 1.98
CA SER A 36 24.29 12.61 0.51
C SER A 36 24.70 13.98 -0.02
N ALA A 37 24.30 15.07 0.64
CA ALA A 37 24.73 16.43 0.28
C ALA A 37 26.24 16.62 0.47
N ILE A 38 26.84 16.08 1.54
CA ILE A 38 28.30 16.13 1.75
C ILE A 38 29.03 15.33 0.67
N LEU A 39 28.57 14.12 0.37
CA LEU A 39 29.14 13.29 -0.70
C LEU A 39 29.04 14.01 -2.06
N PHE A 40 27.92 14.68 -2.31
CA PHE A 40 27.71 15.51 -3.48
C PHE A 40 28.68 16.70 -3.56
N MET A 41 28.79 17.48 -2.49
CA MET A 41 29.74 18.60 -2.40
C MET A 41 31.18 18.14 -2.59
N THR A 42 31.52 16.97 -2.06
CA THR A 42 32.83 16.34 -2.22
C THR A 42 33.09 15.96 -3.69
N ALA A 43 32.11 15.34 -4.36
CA ALA A 43 32.22 15.01 -5.78
C ALA A 43 32.36 16.25 -6.68
N PHE A 44 31.67 17.34 -6.34
CA PHE A 44 31.84 18.64 -7.00
C PHE A 44 33.24 19.22 -6.78
N TYR A 45 33.72 19.22 -5.53
CA TYR A 45 35.04 19.74 -5.17
C TYR A 45 36.17 19.03 -5.93
N TYR A 46 36.10 17.70 -6.03
CA TYR A 46 37.10 16.90 -6.75
C TYR A 46 36.86 16.83 -8.27
N LYS A 47 35.88 17.56 -8.82
CA LYS A 47 35.48 17.56 -10.24
C LYS A 47 35.10 16.18 -10.81
N THR A 48 34.92 15.17 -9.96
CA THR A 48 34.46 13.83 -10.34
C THR A 48 32.97 13.82 -10.71
N ALA A 49 32.24 14.88 -10.36
CA ALA A 49 30.85 15.09 -10.74
C ALA A 49 30.63 15.41 -12.24
N THR A 50 31.63 15.96 -12.94
CA THR A 50 31.44 16.57 -14.27
C THR A 50 32.41 16.08 -15.34
N THR A 51 33.59 15.62 -14.96
CA THR A 51 34.67 15.24 -15.88
C THR A 51 35.30 13.93 -15.43
N ILE A 52 35.49 13.01 -16.37
CA ILE A 52 36.15 11.72 -16.12
C ILE A 52 37.35 11.66 -17.04
N THR A 53 38.52 11.47 -16.44
CA THR A 53 39.70 11.04 -17.19
C THR A 53 39.74 9.53 -17.08
N LEU A 54 39.49 8.83 -18.19
CA LEU A 54 39.59 7.38 -18.21
C LEU A 54 41.09 6.99 -18.13
N PRO A 55 41.44 5.95 -17.36
CA PRO A 55 42.82 5.49 -17.26
C PRO A 55 43.32 4.78 -18.54
N PHE A 56 42.44 4.62 -19.54
CA PHE A 56 42.71 3.96 -20.82
C PHE A 56 42.09 4.74 -21.98
N GLU A 57 42.65 4.54 -23.18
CA GLU A 57 42.00 4.96 -24.42
C GLU A 57 40.90 3.95 -24.78
N SER A 58 39.67 4.43 -24.98
CA SER A 58 38.59 3.56 -25.42
C SER A 58 38.70 3.30 -26.92
N SER A 59 38.60 2.03 -27.33
CA SER A 59 38.51 1.66 -28.75
C SER A 59 37.18 2.06 -29.39
N ILE A 60 36.18 2.43 -28.58
CA ILE A 60 34.83 2.79 -28.99
C ILE A 60 34.76 4.30 -29.18
N LYS A 61 34.58 4.75 -30.42
CA LYS A 61 34.50 6.19 -30.78
C LYS A 61 33.43 6.99 -30.02
N ASN A 62 32.40 6.31 -29.49
CA ASN A 62 31.24 6.92 -28.85
C ASN A 62 30.94 6.26 -27.49
N VAL A 63 31.90 6.28 -26.56
CA VAL A 63 31.60 5.86 -25.17
C VAL A 63 30.50 6.75 -24.61
N ARG A 64 29.35 6.14 -24.29
CA ARG A 64 28.26 6.85 -23.61
C ARG A 64 28.52 6.79 -22.10
N VAL A 65 28.65 7.95 -21.47
CA VAL A 65 28.73 8.05 -20.01
C VAL A 65 27.30 8.20 -19.49
N VAL A 66 26.85 7.22 -18.70
CA VAL A 66 25.57 7.18 -17.95
C VAL A 66 25.55 8.36 -16.96
N PRO A 67 24.38 8.80 -16.48
CA PRO A 67 24.22 10.17 -16.05
C PRO A 67 25.18 10.54 -14.93
N LEU A 68 26.00 11.55 -15.19
CA LEU A 68 26.85 12.25 -14.25
C LEU A 68 25.97 13.04 -13.26
N PHE A 69 26.56 13.56 -12.18
CA PHE A 69 25.80 14.39 -11.21
C PHE A 69 25.18 15.66 -11.81
N LYS A 70 25.61 16.11 -12.99
CA LYS A 70 24.94 17.19 -13.73
C LYS A 70 23.58 16.80 -14.28
N ASP A 71 23.31 15.50 -14.38
CA ASP A 71 22.11 15.00 -15.02
C ASP A 71 20.96 14.92 -14.01
N VAL A 72 19.81 15.39 -14.46
CA VAL A 72 18.57 15.52 -13.68
C VAL A 72 18.18 14.19 -12.99
N ASN A 73 18.64 13.05 -13.50
CA ASN A 73 18.32 11.71 -13.02
C ASN A 73 18.90 11.39 -11.66
N ALA A 74 20.15 11.81 -11.41
CA ALA A 74 20.75 11.60 -10.11
C ALA A 74 19.87 12.27 -9.05
N PHE A 75 19.45 13.51 -9.30
CA PHE A 75 18.54 14.25 -8.41
C PHE A 75 17.15 13.61 -8.32
N LEU A 76 16.56 13.19 -9.44
CA LEU A 76 15.26 12.51 -9.43
C LEU A 76 15.31 11.25 -8.57
N PHE A 77 16.38 10.46 -8.64
CA PHE A 77 16.54 9.26 -7.83
C PHE A 77 16.58 9.57 -6.33
N PHE A 78 17.35 10.59 -5.91
CA PHE A 78 17.37 11.02 -4.52
C PHE A 78 15.99 11.52 -4.07
N ILE A 79 15.32 12.34 -4.89
CA ILE A 79 13.98 12.85 -4.60
C ILE A 79 12.99 11.69 -4.45
N LEU A 80 13.04 10.69 -5.33
CA LEU A 80 12.19 9.50 -5.25
C LEU A 80 12.46 8.69 -3.98
N GLY A 81 13.72 8.54 -3.58
CA GLY A 81 14.09 7.92 -2.30
C GLY A 81 13.46 8.64 -1.11
N ILE A 82 13.54 9.97 -1.07
CA ILE A 82 12.93 10.80 -0.02
C ILE A 82 11.41 10.62 -0.01
N CYS A 83 10.77 10.77 -1.18
CA CYS A 83 9.33 10.61 -1.34
C CYS A 83 8.88 9.22 -0.88
N GLY A 84 9.62 8.18 -1.26
CA GLY A 84 9.40 6.81 -0.81
C GLY A 84 9.43 6.70 0.71
N ILE A 85 10.45 7.21 1.36
CA ILE A 85 10.56 7.16 2.83
C ILE A 85 9.42 7.91 3.50
N ILE A 86 9.03 9.08 2.98
CA ILE A 86 7.90 9.87 3.51
C ILE A 86 6.59 9.09 3.39
N ILE A 87 6.31 8.50 2.23
CA ILE A 87 5.11 7.69 1.97
C ILE A 87 5.09 6.46 2.88
N ILE A 88 6.22 5.76 3.01
CA ILE A 88 6.38 4.62 3.92
C ILE A 88 6.07 5.02 5.36
N ASN A 89 6.66 6.12 5.84
CA ASN A 89 6.43 6.63 7.19
C ASN A 89 4.95 6.99 7.42
N TYR A 90 4.32 7.65 6.43
CA TYR A 90 2.90 7.97 6.48
C TYR A 90 2.04 6.71 6.60
N LEU A 91 2.32 5.68 5.80
CA LEU A 91 1.61 4.40 5.86
C LEU A 91 1.79 3.73 7.23
N LEU A 92 3.04 3.61 7.70
CA LEU A 92 3.37 2.98 8.99
C LEU A 92 2.68 3.64 10.18
N LYS A 93 2.46 4.96 10.15
CA LYS A 93 1.72 5.68 11.19
C LYS A 93 0.21 5.48 11.14
N ARG A 94 -0.32 5.12 9.97
CA ARG A 94 -1.77 4.96 9.76
C ARG A 94 -2.26 3.57 10.12
N VAL A 95 -1.48 2.53 9.80
CA VAL A 95 -1.91 1.14 10.00
C VAL A 95 -2.29 0.79 11.45
N PRO A 96 -1.60 1.26 12.51
CA PRO A 96 -2.01 0.96 13.89
C PRO A 96 -3.43 1.43 14.24
N LYS A 97 -3.90 2.51 13.59
CA LYS A 97 -5.22 3.10 13.82
C LYS A 97 -6.35 2.33 13.16
N ILE A 98 -6.05 1.52 12.13
CA ILE A 98 -7.05 0.73 11.41
C ILE A 98 -7.78 -0.21 12.35
N PHE A 99 -7.06 -0.90 13.24
CA PHE A 99 -7.65 -1.94 14.08
C PHE A 99 -8.60 -1.37 15.15
N PRO A 100 -8.23 -0.32 15.92
CA PRO A 100 -9.17 0.37 16.79
C PRO A 100 -10.34 1.00 16.03
N ASP A 101 -10.12 1.55 14.84
CA ASP A 101 -11.19 2.16 14.04
C ASP A 101 -12.23 1.11 13.62
N LEU A 102 -11.80 -0.06 13.13
CA LEU A 102 -12.69 -1.16 12.78
C LEU A 102 -13.53 -1.65 13.98
N TRP A 103 -12.92 -1.72 15.16
CA TRP A 103 -13.61 -2.07 16.40
C TRP A 103 -14.60 -0.98 16.84
N LYS A 104 -14.14 0.28 16.91
CA LYS A 104 -14.94 1.44 17.32
C LYS A 104 -16.14 1.65 16.39
N ASN A 105 -15.95 1.41 15.09
CA ASN A 105 -17.02 1.48 14.11
C ASN A 105 -18.02 0.32 14.25
N GLY A 106 -17.76 -0.67 15.13
CA GLY A 106 -18.60 -1.84 15.35
C GLY A 106 -18.73 -2.71 14.11
N VAL A 107 -17.71 -2.68 13.25
CA VAL A 107 -17.61 -3.48 12.03
C VAL A 107 -17.16 -4.89 12.37
N ILE A 108 -16.33 -5.05 13.40
CA ILE A 108 -15.93 -6.36 13.91
C ILE A 108 -16.86 -6.72 15.07
N GLN A 109 -17.64 -7.78 14.91
CA GLN A 109 -18.60 -8.24 15.90
C GLN A 109 -18.49 -9.75 16.20
N PRO A 110 -19.03 -10.19 17.35
CA PRO A 110 -19.28 -11.61 17.64
C PRO A 110 -19.90 -12.34 16.46
N ASN A 111 -19.52 -13.61 16.28
CA ASN A 111 -20.27 -14.49 15.39
C ASN A 111 -21.75 -14.59 15.85
N PRO A 112 -22.71 -14.14 15.02
CA PRO A 112 -24.13 -14.05 15.39
C PRO A 112 -24.84 -15.41 15.42
N ASN A 113 -24.17 -16.51 15.07
CA ASN A 113 -24.75 -17.86 15.12
C ASN A 113 -25.18 -18.32 16.54
N GLN A 114 -25.03 -17.49 17.57
CA GLN A 114 -25.65 -17.69 18.87
C GLN A 114 -26.71 -16.61 19.14
N LYS A 115 -27.99 -16.94 18.85
CA LYS A 115 -29.15 -16.15 19.28
C LYS A 115 -29.28 -16.21 20.80
N TYR A 116 -29.53 -15.07 21.43
CA TYR A 116 -29.65 -14.96 22.89
C TYR A 116 -30.89 -14.11 23.30
N PRO A 117 -31.71 -14.53 24.29
CA PRO A 117 -32.91 -13.81 24.73
C PRO A 117 -32.63 -12.61 25.67
N MET A 118 -33.47 -11.56 25.63
CA MET A 118 -33.03 -10.16 25.76
C MET A 118 -32.86 -9.53 27.17
N LYS A 119 -33.25 -10.14 28.30
CA LYS A 119 -33.28 -9.42 29.62
C LYS A 119 -32.32 -9.92 30.71
N GLN A 120 -31.86 -11.17 30.68
CA GLN A 120 -30.77 -11.66 31.56
C GLN A 120 -29.37 -11.46 30.94
N TYR A 121 -29.29 -10.82 29.77
CA TYR A 121 -28.12 -10.89 28.90
C TYR A 121 -27.15 -9.72 28.95
N GLU A 122 -27.44 -8.60 29.62
CA GLU A 122 -26.48 -7.49 29.59
C GLU A 122 -25.12 -7.92 30.19
N LYS A 123 -25.14 -8.65 31.32
CA LYS A 123 -23.93 -9.24 31.90
C LYS A 123 -23.26 -10.24 30.95
N LYS A 124 -24.01 -11.21 30.42
CA LYS A 124 -23.47 -12.27 29.55
C LYS A 124 -23.00 -11.75 28.18
N TYR A 125 -23.65 -10.72 27.66
CA TYR A 125 -23.26 -9.99 26.45
C TYR A 125 -21.96 -9.24 26.69
N ASN A 126 -21.84 -8.51 27.81
CA ASN A 126 -20.61 -7.82 28.18
C ASN A 126 -19.44 -8.79 28.39
N GLU A 127 -19.68 -9.93 29.06
CA GLU A 127 -18.68 -11.00 29.21
C GLU A 127 -18.21 -11.54 27.86
N LYS A 128 -19.14 -11.85 26.94
CA LYS A 128 -18.81 -12.32 25.58
C LYS A 128 -18.10 -11.25 24.74
N MET A 129 -18.50 -9.98 24.87
CA MET A 129 -17.85 -8.87 24.18
C MET A 129 -16.41 -8.69 24.66
N GLU A 130 -16.15 -8.81 25.96
CA GLU A 130 -14.78 -8.81 26.49
C GLU A 130 -14.00 -10.06 26.03
N GLU A 131 -14.61 -11.24 25.95
CA GLU A 131 -13.98 -12.44 25.39
C GLU A 131 -13.52 -12.23 23.95
N ILE A 132 -14.40 -11.71 23.08
CA ILE A 132 -14.08 -11.46 21.66
C ILE A 132 -13.03 -10.38 21.52
N LYS A 133 -13.13 -9.33 22.33
CA LYS A 133 -12.13 -8.28 22.36
C LYS A 133 -10.76 -8.82 22.78
N ASN A 134 -10.71 -9.70 23.76
CA ASN A 134 -9.49 -10.38 24.18
C ASN A 134 -8.96 -11.28 23.04
N GLY A 135 -9.83 -12.03 22.37
CA GLY A 135 -9.47 -12.81 21.18
C GLY A 135 -8.92 -11.93 20.04
N TYR A 136 -9.53 -10.77 19.79
CA TYR A 136 -9.04 -9.79 18.83
C TYR A 136 -7.67 -9.24 19.22
N ASN A 137 -7.50 -8.83 20.49
CA ASN A 137 -6.23 -8.34 21.01
C ASN A 137 -5.11 -9.40 20.96
N GLU A 138 -5.41 -10.68 21.21
CA GLU A 138 -4.44 -11.77 21.05
C GLU A 138 -4.05 -11.96 19.58
N LYS A 139 -5.01 -11.88 18.64
CA LYS A 139 -4.69 -11.90 17.19
C LYS A 139 -3.86 -10.70 16.75
N LEU A 140 -4.11 -9.51 17.29
CA LEU A 140 -3.29 -8.32 17.04
C LEU A 140 -1.88 -8.47 17.64
N LYS A 141 -1.74 -9.15 18.78
CA LYS A 141 -0.45 -9.45 19.41
C LYS A 141 0.35 -10.49 18.62
N GLU A 142 -0.31 -11.52 18.09
CA GLU A 142 0.28 -12.47 17.14
C GLU A 142 0.81 -11.74 15.92
N LEU A 143 -0.03 -10.89 15.30
CA LEU A 143 0.36 -10.06 14.16
C LEU A 143 1.56 -9.16 14.47
N GLU A 144 1.54 -8.46 15.61
CA GLU A 144 2.64 -7.60 16.04
C GLU A 144 3.95 -8.37 16.19
N LYS A 145 3.90 -9.59 16.73
CA LYS A 145 5.07 -10.48 16.86
C LYS A 145 5.61 -10.90 15.48
N GLU A 146 4.74 -11.20 14.53
CA GLU A 146 5.14 -11.58 13.17
C GLU A 146 5.74 -10.40 12.39
N ILE A 147 5.08 -9.24 12.41
CA ILE A 147 5.52 -8.01 11.73
C ILE A 147 6.87 -7.49 12.26
N ASN A 148 7.14 -7.67 13.55
CA ASN A 148 8.40 -7.26 14.18
C ASN A 148 9.42 -8.41 14.27
N SER A 149 9.23 -9.47 13.50
CA SER A 149 10.17 -10.60 13.49
C SER A 149 11.51 -10.20 12.87
N LYS A 150 12.61 -10.60 13.53
CA LYS A 150 13.99 -10.44 13.02
C LYS A 150 14.23 -11.13 11.68
N LYS A 151 13.36 -12.08 11.29
CA LYS A 151 13.41 -12.76 9.99
C LYS A 151 13.35 -11.78 8.82
N SER A 152 12.63 -10.67 8.97
CA SER A 152 12.54 -9.62 7.95
C SER A 152 13.92 -9.03 7.59
N TYR A 153 14.77 -8.76 8.58
CA TYR A 153 16.10 -8.21 8.34
C TYR A 153 17.05 -9.22 7.72
N ILE A 154 16.97 -10.48 8.14
CA ILE A 154 17.82 -11.54 7.58
C ILE A 154 17.51 -11.67 6.09
N LEU A 155 16.23 -11.72 5.72
CA LEU A 155 15.80 -11.75 4.32
C LEU A 155 16.26 -10.50 3.55
N ALA A 156 16.13 -9.32 4.15
CA ALA A 156 16.57 -8.07 3.54
C ALA A 156 18.08 -8.01 3.32
N LEU A 157 18.89 -8.44 4.30
CA LEU A 157 20.35 -8.51 4.18
C LEU A 157 20.79 -9.50 3.10
N ILE A 158 20.18 -10.69 3.07
CA ILE A 158 20.48 -11.69 2.03
C ILE A 158 20.16 -11.12 0.65
N TYR A 159 18.99 -10.50 0.49
CA TYR A 159 18.58 -9.90 -0.78
C TYR A 159 19.56 -8.81 -1.24
N VAL A 160 19.90 -7.87 -0.36
CA VAL A 160 20.86 -6.81 -0.66
C VAL A 160 22.22 -7.38 -1.02
N PHE A 161 22.73 -8.32 -0.24
CA PHE A 161 24.03 -8.93 -0.49
C PHE A 161 24.07 -9.64 -1.86
N VAL A 162 23.04 -10.42 -2.19
CA VAL A 162 22.94 -11.10 -3.48
C VAL A 162 22.82 -10.09 -4.63
N HIS A 163 21.97 -9.08 -4.48
CA HIS A 163 21.77 -8.04 -5.48
C HIS A 163 23.08 -7.28 -5.77
N GLU A 164 23.75 -6.78 -4.73
CA GLU A 164 25.01 -6.06 -4.86
C GLU A 164 26.12 -6.95 -5.43
N SER A 165 26.19 -8.23 -5.01
CA SER A 165 27.18 -9.17 -5.56
C SER A 165 26.96 -9.42 -7.06
N VAL A 166 25.71 -9.60 -7.49
CA VAL A 166 25.36 -9.78 -8.91
C VAL A 166 25.66 -8.50 -9.69
N SER A 167 25.31 -7.33 -9.16
CA SER A 167 25.55 -6.04 -9.80
C SER A 167 27.05 -5.72 -9.91
N LEU A 168 27.84 -6.01 -8.88
CA LEU A 168 29.29 -5.87 -8.94
C LEU A 168 29.87 -6.86 -9.94
N TYR A 169 29.49 -8.13 -9.87
CA TYR A 169 29.97 -9.17 -10.78
C TYR A 169 29.67 -8.84 -12.26
N SER A 170 28.46 -8.36 -12.57
CA SER A 170 28.10 -7.95 -13.93
C SER A 170 28.93 -6.76 -14.41
N THR A 171 29.24 -5.83 -13.52
CA THR A 171 30.09 -4.66 -13.81
C THR A 171 31.53 -5.09 -14.12
N TYR A 172 32.08 -6.04 -13.35
CA TYR A 172 33.46 -6.51 -13.53
C TYR A 172 33.69 -7.38 -14.76
N ARG A 173 32.66 -8.04 -15.32
CA ARG A 173 32.83 -8.98 -16.43
C ARG A 173 33.08 -8.31 -17.78
N ILE A 174 32.65 -7.07 -17.96
CA ILE A 174 32.79 -6.34 -19.24
C ILE A 174 34.23 -5.78 -19.31
N PRO A 175 35.05 -6.21 -20.29
CA PRO A 175 36.40 -5.67 -20.47
C PRO A 175 36.35 -4.15 -20.63
N GLU A 176 37.25 -3.45 -19.95
CA GLU A 176 37.28 -1.98 -19.90
C GLU A 176 37.34 -1.33 -21.29
N THR A 177 38.05 -1.96 -22.22
CA THR A 177 38.21 -1.53 -23.61
C THR A 177 36.99 -1.78 -24.49
N GLU A 178 36.04 -2.60 -24.03
CA GLU A 178 34.83 -3.02 -24.76
C GLU A 178 33.54 -2.44 -24.16
N ALA A 179 33.63 -1.72 -23.04
CA ALA A 179 32.49 -1.09 -22.40
C ALA A 179 31.96 0.08 -23.26
N ALA A 180 30.93 -0.19 -24.06
CA ALA A 180 30.23 0.83 -24.85
C ALA A 180 29.56 1.91 -23.98
N THR A 181 29.31 1.57 -22.71
CA THR A 181 28.59 2.41 -21.76
C THR A 181 29.30 2.36 -20.40
N ILE A 182 29.72 3.51 -19.88
CA ILE A 182 30.31 3.63 -18.54
C ILE A 182 29.23 4.12 -17.59
N ALA A 183 28.85 3.26 -16.64
CA ALA A 183 27.87 3.56 -15.62
C ALA A 183 28.45 4.53 -14.57
N TYR A 184 27.70 5.57 -14.19
CA TYR A 184 28.13 6.48 -13.11
C TYR A 184 28.31 5.78 -11.75
N HIS A 185 27.59 4.68 -11.53
CA HIS A 185 27.72 3.87 -10.33
C HIS A 185 28.85 2.83 -10.42
N ASP A 186 29.59 2.76 -11.53
CA ASP A 186 30.72 1.86 -11.67
C ASP A 186 31.86 2.28 -10.73
N ILE A 187 32.12 1.44 -9.73
CA ILE A 187 33.12 1.67 -8.68
C ILE A 187 34.55 1.74 -9.23
N ARG A 188 34.83 1.21 -10.42
CA ARG A 188 36.15 1.27 -11.08
C ARG A 188 36.50 2.70 -11.49
N PHE A 189 35.52 3.43 -12.02
CA PHE A 189 35.69 4.77 -12.55
C PHE A 189 35.35 5.86 -11.54
N PHE A 190 34.37 5.60 -10.68
CA PHE A 190 33.92 6.55 -9.66
C PHE A 190 33.82 5.88 -8.30
N PRO A 191 34.93 5.62 -7.61
CA PRO A 191 34.90 4.85 -6.36
C PRO A 191 33.99 5.49 -5.30
N LEU A 192 34.14 6.80 -5.03
CA LEU A 192 33.32 7.49 -4.02
C LEU A 192 31.84 7.56 -4.41
N SER A 193 31.56 7.91 -5.67
CA SER A 193 30.19 8.02 -6.18
C SER A 193 29.49 6.69 -6.31
N GLY A 194 30.17 5.69 -6.86
CA GLY A 194 29.72 4.31 -6.96
C GLY A 194 29.40 3.75 -5.59
N ILE A 195 30.32 3.88 -4.62
CA ILE A 195 30.06 3.47 -3.22
C ILE A 195 28.80 4.18 -2.68
N SER A 196 28.64 5.48 -2.92
CA SER A 196 27.46 6.23 -2.48
C SER A 196 26.16 5.71 -3.10
N VAL A 197 26.16 5.44 -4.41
CA VAL A 197 24.98 4.94 -5.13
C VAL A 197 24.63 3.52 -4.68
N HIS A 198 25.61 2.61 -4.65
CA HIS A 198 25.41 1.24 -4.17
C HIS A 198 24.95 1.20 -2.70
N THR A 199 25.52 2.05 -1.83
CA THR A 199 25.05 2.17 -0.44
C THR A 199 23.60 2.65 -0.39
N THR A 200 23.24 3.61 -1.24
CA THR A 200 21.87 4.11 -1.31
C THR A 200 20.90 3.04 -1.79
N TYR A 201 21.26 2.28 -2.84
CA TYR A 201 20.47 1.16 -3.33
C TYR A 201 20.33 0.07 -2.27
N ALA A 202 21.42 -0.33 -1.62
CA ALA A 202 21.41 -1.29 -0.53
C ALA A 202 20.42 -0.88 0.57
N VAL A 203 20.41 0.40 0.97
CA VAL A 203 19.47 0.92 1.96
C VAL A 203 18.02 0.88 1.46
N ILE A 204 17.75 1.33 0.23
CA ILE A 204 16.40 1.33 -0.37
C ILE A 204 15.87 -0.10 -0.51
N TYR A 205 16.68 -1.02 -1.02
CA TYR A 205 16.33 -2.43 -1.19
C TYR A 205 16.11 -3.13 0.13
N PHE A 206 16.98 -2.89 1.10
CA PHE A 206 16.81 -3.39 2.45
C PHE A 206 15.43 -3.00 2.99
N PHE A 207 15.06 -1.72 2.90
CA PHE A 207 13.76 -1.25 3.40
C PHE A 207 12.59 -1.77 2.61
N THR A 208 12.74 -1.86 1.29
CA THR A 208 11.71 -2.43 0.42
C THR A 208 11.37 -3.84 0.86
N VAL A 209 12.37 -4.70 1.08
CA VAL A 209 12.15 -6.08 1.53
C VAL A 209 11.52 -6.13 2.92
N VAL A 210 11.98 -5.31 3.86
CA VAL A 210 11.37 -5.22 5.21
C VAL A 210 9.90 -4.78 5.12
N MET A 211 9.58 -3.79 4.28
CA MET A 211 8.22 -3.29 4.11
C MET A 211 7.32 -4.29 3.40
N LEU A 212 7.81 -4.98 2.36
CA LEU A 212 7.09 -6.07 1.71
C LEU A 212 6.78 -7.20 2.69
N TYR A 213 7.76 -7.57 3.53
CA TYR A 213 7.56 -8.57 4.57
C TYR A 213 6.41 -8.17 5.51
N LYS A 214 6.44 -6.94 6.05
CA LYS A 214 5.37 -6.43 6.93
C LYS A 214 4.03 -6.36 6.21
N GLY A 215 4.02 -5.92 4.95
CA GLY A 215 2.84 -5.87 4.08
C GLY A 215 2.18 -7.23 3.89
N ILE A 216 2.98 -8.29 3.66
CA ILE A 216 2.47 -9.67 3.51
C ILE A 216 1.70 -10.12 4.75
N PHE A 217 2.21 -9.87 5.95
CA PHE A 217 1.52 -10.25 7.19
C PHE A 217 0.23 -9.44 7.41
N LEU A 218 0.24 -8.15 7.09
CA LEU A 218 -0.98 -7.32 7.13
C LEU A 218 -2.04 -7.83 6.14
N ILE A 219 -1.64 -8.14 4.90
CA ILE A 219 -2.51 -8.71 3.88
C ILE A 219 -3.10 -10.04 4.35
N ARG A 220 -2.26 -10.94 4.91
CA ARG A 220 -2.71 -12.22 5.47
C ARG A 220 -3.71 -12.03 6.60
N PHE A 221 -3.48 -11.06 7.48
CA PHE A 221 -4.39 -10.73 8.57
C PHE A 221 -5.75 -10.24 8.04
N PHE A 222 -5.76 -9.28 7.12
CA PHE A 222 -7.01 -8.75 6.56
C PHE A 222 -7.82 -9.81 5.82
N ARG A 223 -7.16 -10.73 5.11
CA ARG A 223 -7.84 -11.84 4.45
C ARG A 223 -8.51 -12.80 5.44
N LYS A 224 -7.87 -13.06 6.58
CA LYS A 224 -8.42 -13.90 7.65
C LYS A 224 -9.42 -13.18 8.56
N LEU A 225 -9.66 -11.88 8.34
CA LEU A 225 -10.55 -11.10 9.19
C LEU A 225 -12.00 -11.64 9.16
N PRO A 226 -12.62 -11.91 8.00
CA PRO A 226 -13.98 -12.45 7.95
C PRO A 226 -14.11 -13.91 8.42
N GLU A 227 -13.00 -14.67 8.45
CA GLU A 227 -12.97 -16.04 8.95
C GLU A 227 -13.03 -16.09 10.47
N ASN A 228 -12.33 -15.15 11.13
CA ASN A 228 -12.22 -15.11 12.59
C ASN A 228 -13.30 -14.24 13.25
N PHE A 229 -13.86 -13.28 12.51
CA PHE A 229 -14.81 -12.31 13.03
C PHE A 229 -15.96 -12.09 12.06
N THR A 230 -17.16 -11.82 12.60
CA THR A 230 -18.25 -11.35 11.77
C THR A 230 -18.04 -9.89 11.47
N VAL A 231 -17.70 -9.62 10.22
CA VAL A 231 -17.79 -8.27 9.66
C VAL A 231 -19.27 -7.88 9.70
N GLN A 232 -19.62 -6.68 10.15
CA GLN A 232 -20.96 -6.12 10.10
C GLN A 232 -20.94 -4.78 9.37
N VAL A 233 -21.48 -4.78 8.15
CA VAL A 233 -21.55 -3.60 7.30
C VAL A 233 -22.69 -2.71 7.79
N LYS A 234 -22.42 -1.40 7.88
CA LYS A 234 -23.38 -0.40 8.36
C LYS A 234 -23.76 0.56 7.22
N PRO A 235 -24.90 0.38 6.53
CA PRO A 235 -25.26 1.21 5.36
C PRO A 235 -25.33 2.71 5.64
N LEU A 236 -25.67 3.08 6.88
CA LEU A 236 -25.77 4.48 7.30
C LEU A 236 -24.46 5.04 7.88
N HIS A 237 -23.35 4.30 7.77
CA HIS A 237 -22.06 4.77 8.26
C HIS A 237 -21.56 5.95 7.40
N PRO A 238 -21.02 7.03 8.00
CA PRO A 238 -20.65 8.25 7.28
C PRO A 238 -19.50 8.08 6.27
N ASP A 239 -18.82 6.94 6.27
CA ASP A 239 -17.74 6.65 5.32
C ASP A 239 -18.22 6.16 3.95
N ASN A 240 -19.52 5.87 3.80
CA ASN A 240 -20.15 5.25 2.63
C ASN A 240 -19.55 3.89 2.22
N CYS A 241 -18.74 3.26 3.07
CA CYS A 241 -18.14 1.93 2.86
C CYS A 241 -18.49 0.98 4.00
N GLY A 242 -19.56 1.29 4.74
CA GLY A 242 -20.07 0.48 5.83
C GLY A 242 -19.15 0.37 7.05
N GLY A 243 -18.24 1.32 7.24
CA GLY A 243 -17.23 1.35 8.30
C GLY A 243 -15.89 0.69 7.94
N LEU A 244 -15.77 0.10 6.74
CA LEU A 244 -14.58 -0.62 6.28
C LEU A 244 -13.60 0.24 5.48
N LYS A 245 -13.87 1.54 5.29
CA LYS A 245 -12.97 2.46 4.58
C LYS A 245 -11.52 2.48 5.10
N PRO A 246 -11.22 2.27 6.39
CA PRO A 246 -9.84 2.16 6.86
C PRO A 246 -9.01 1.07 6.15
N ILE A 247 -9.63 -0.04 5.73
CA ILE A 247 -8.94 -1.13 5.04
C ILE A 247 -8.68 -0.75 3.57
N GLY A 248 -9.66 -0.18 2.87
CA GLY A 248 -9.42 0.31 1.49
C GLY A 248 -8.34 1.40 1.45
N ASN A 249 -8.34 2.31 2.43
CA ASN A 249 -7.30 3.32 2.58
C ASN A 249 -5.89 2.73 2.81
N PHE A 250 -5.80 1.56 3.45
CA PHE A 250 -4.53 0.85 3.58
C PHE A 250 -4.03 0.35 2.22
N CYS A 251 -4.90 -0.28 1.43
CA CYS A 251 -4.54 -0.76 0.09
C CYS A 251 -4.08 0.40 -0.81
N ILE A 252 -4.80 1.54 -0.80
CA ILE A 252 -4.38 2.76 -1.52
C ILE A 252 -3.01 3.25 -1.02
N GLY A 253 -2.75 3.14 0.28
CA GLY A 253 -1.44 3.47 0.86
C GLY A 253 -0.32 2.56 0.37
N VAL A 254 -0.59 1.27 0.17
CA VAL A 254 0.33 0.31 -0.46
C VAL A 254 0.55 0.68 -1.94
N ASP A 255 -0.49 1.08 -2.67
CA ASP A 255 -0.35 1.52 -4.06
C ASP A 255 0.50 2.78 -4.20
N TYR A 256 0.43 3.72 -3.25
CA TYR A 256 1.34 4.86 -3.26
C TYR A 256 2.81 4.46 -3.08
N MET A 257 3.10 3.37 -2.37
CA MET A 257 4.46 2.82 -2.34
C MET A 257 4.83 2.27 -3.72
N LEU A 258 3.91 1.54 -4.36
CA LEU A 258 4.09 1.03 -5.72
C LEU A 258 4.29 2.16 -6.73
N LEU A 259 3.60 3.29 -6.61
CA LEU A 259 3.81 4.47 -7.47
C LEU A 259 5.27 4.93 -7.46
N VAL A 260 5.95 4.91 -6.31
CA VAL A 260 7.37 5.28 -6.23
C VAL A 260 8.23 4.32 -7.07
N PHE A 261 7.93 3.02 -7.05
CA PHE A 261 8.57 2.06 -7.95
C PHE A 261 8.21 2.31 -9.41
N GLY A 262 6.95 2.63 -9.71
CA GLY A 262 6.52 2.97 -11.07
C GLY A 262 7.26 4.19 -11.63
N ILE A 263 7.43 5.26 -10.84
CA ILE A 263 8.21 6.43 -11.26
C ILE A 263 9.69 6.07 -11.42
N ALA A 264 10.23 5.19 -10.58
CA ALA A 264 11.58 4.68 -10.77
C ALA A 264 11.72 3.94 -12.11
N VAL A 265 10.74 3.14 -12.52
CA VAL A 265 10.72 2.48 -13.84
C VAL A 265 10.70 3.51 -14.98
N VAL A 266 9.82 4.53 -14.90
CA VAL A 266 9.79 5.64 -15.87
C VAL A 266 11.15 6.32 -15.95
N SER A 267 11.79 6.56 -14.80
CA SER A 267 13.10 7.22 -14.77
C SER A 267 14.17 6.39 -15.46
N GLN A 268 14.07 5.06 -15.46
CA GLN A 268 14.97 4.19 -16.21
C GLN A 268 14.64 4.20 -17.71
N SER A 269 13.37 4.31 -18.09
CA SER A 269 12.97 4.27 -19.50
C SER A 269 13.46 5.47 -20.30
N ILE A 270 13.46 6.66 -19.70
CA ILE A 270 13.92 7.90 -20.36
C ILE A 270 15.37 7.78 -20.85
N PHE A 271 16.14 6.86 -20.28
CA PHE A 271 17.56 6.69 -20.60
C PHE A 271 17.87 5.27 -21.06
N SER A 272 16.88 4.54 -21.60
CA SER A 272 17.16 3.23 -22.21
C SER A 272 18.18 3.39 -23.33
N TYR A 273 19.24 2.59 -23.27
CA TYR A 273 20.43 2.75 -24.13
C TYR A 273 20.47 1.74 -25.29
N SER A 274 19.54 0.78 -25.31
CA SER A 274 19.52 -0.34 -26.24
C SER A 274 18.10 -0.91 -26.42
N GLU A 275 17.85 -1.58 -27.55
CA GLU A 275 16.60 -2.30 -27.78
C GLU A 275 16.37 -3.40 -26.71
N ALA A 276 17.45 -4.05 -26.25
CA ALA A 276 17.37 -5.06 -25.20
C ALA A 276 16.89 -4.47 -23.85
N THR A 277 17.27 -3.23 -23.54
CA THR A 277 16.80 -2.55 -22.34
C THR A 277 15.33 -2.14 -22.45
N ASP A 278 14.82 -1.82 -23.64
CA ASP A 278 13.40 -1.51 -23.84
C ASP A 278 12.51 -2.73 -23.58
N VAL A 279 12.88 -3.90 -24.09
CA VAL A 279 12.15 -5.16 -23.83
C VAL A 279 12.11 -5.45 -22.33
N PHE A 280 13.24 -5.25 -21.64
CA PHE A 280 13.32 -5.44 -20.19
C PHE A 280 12.46 -4.45 -19.41
N ILE A 281 12.41 -3.17 -19.83
CA ILE A 281 11.55 -2.14 -19.24
C ILE A 281 10.07 -2.52 -19.41
N VAL A 282 9.66 -2.97 -20.60
CA VAL A 282 8.29 -3.42 -20.87
C VAL A 282 7.92 -4.60 -19.98
N PHE A 283 8.85 -5.55 -19.78
CA PHE A 283 8.66 -6.67 -18.86
C PHE A 283 8.47 -6.20 -17.41
N ILE A 284 9.34 -5.31 -16.91
CA ILE A 284 9.22 -4.74 -15.56
C ILE A 284 7.91 -3.96 -15.40
N LEU A 285 7.54 -3.14 -16.38
CA LEU A 285 6.30 -2.38 -16.36
C LEU A 285 5.08 -3.30 -16.31
N SER A 286 5.10 -4.39 -17.06
CA SER A 286 4.06 -5.42 -17.03
C SER A 286 3.97 -6.09 -15.67
N ALA A 287 5.10 -6.50 -15.09
CA ALA A 287 5.17 -7.07 -13.75
C ALA A 287 4.68 -6.09 -12.68
N TYR A 288 4.99 -4.80 -12.83
CA TYR A 288 4.49 -3.71 -11.98
C TYR A 288 2.97 -3.61 -12.01
N VAL A 289 2.35 -3.56 -13.20
CA VAL A 289 0.89 -3.48 -13.36
C VAL A 289 0.20 -4.68 -12.72
N VAL A 290 0.69 -5.90 -13.00
CA VAL A 290 0.15 -7.13 -12.41
C VAL A 290 0.27 -7.11 -10.89
N SER A 291 1.41 -6.68 -10.37
CA SER A 291 1.66 -6.59 -8.93
C SER A 291 0.75 -5.56 -8.26
N ALA A 292 0.51 -4.40 -8.88
CA ALA A 292 -0.37 -3.37 -8.36
C ALA A 292 -1.83 -3.85 -8.28
N ILE A 293 -2.34 -4.45 -9.36
CA ILE A 293 -3.69 -5.04 -9.37
C ILE A 293 -3.79 -6.12 -8.28
N PHE A 294 -2.81 -7.02 -8.20
CA PHE A 294 -2.80 -8.08 -7.21
C PHE A 294 -2.77 -7.53 -5.78
N LEU A 295 -1.83 -6.63 -5.45
CA LEU A 295 -1.66 -6.10 -4.10
C LEU A 295 -2.85 -5.24 -3.65
N PHE A 296 -3.57 -4.61 -4.57
CA PHE A 296 -4.79 -3.88 -4.27
C PHE A 296 -5.99 -4.82 -4.00
N PHE A 297 -6.30 -5.73 -4.94
CA PHE A 297 -7.53 -6.54 -4.85
C PHE A 297 -7.41 -7.78 -3.98
N TYR A 298 -6.23 -8.40 -3.90
CA TYR A 298 -6.01 -9.64 -3.17
C TYR A 298 -6.33 -9.56 -1.66
N PRO A 299 -5.94 -8.52 -0.89
CA PRO A 299 -6.35 -8.38 0.51
C PRO A 299 -7.84 -8.08 0.68
N LEU A 300 -8.46 -7.42 -0.31
CA LEU A 300 -9.84 -6.94 -0.21
C LEU A 300 -10.87 -8.00 -0.59
N TRP A 301 -10.49 -9.01 -1.37
CA TRP A 301 -11.42 -10.01 -1.90
C TRP A 301 -12.29 -10.71 -0.84
N PRO A 302 -11.74 -11.22 0.28
CA PRO A 302 -12.58 -11.85 1.31
C PRO A 302 -13.53 -10.87 1.99
N ILE A 303 -13.09 -9.62 2.15
CA ILE A 303 -13.89 -8.54 2.74
C ILE A 303 -15.02 -8.15 1.80
N HIS A 304 -14.74 -8.02 0.50
CA HIS A 304 -15.75 -7.77 -0.53
C HIS A 304 -16.86 -8.84 -0.51
N ASN A 305 -16.47 -10.13 -0.46
CA ASN A 305 -17.44 -11.23 -0.38
C ASN A 305 -18.28 -11.14 0.89
N SER A 306 -17.66 -10.83 2.04
CA SER A 306 -18.36 -10.65 3.30
C SER A 306 -19.33 -9.46 3.24
N MET A 307 -18.93 -8.34 2.63
CA MET A 307 -19.80 -7.17 2.44
C MET A 307 -20.97 -7.48 1.52
N LYS A 308 -20.74 -8.19 0.41
CA LYS A 308 -21.79 -8.60 -0.53
C LYS A 308 -22.82 -9.50 0.13
N LEU A 309 -22.39 -10.50 0.89
CA LEU A 309 -23.28 -11.40 1.61
C LEU A 309 -24.15 -10.65 2.62
N GLN A 310 -23.56 -9.75 3.40
CA GLN A 310 -24.30 -8.99 4.41
C GLN A 310 -25.24 -7.95 3.83
N LYS A 311 -24.83 -7.30 2.72
CA LYS A 311 -25.72 -6.40 1.99
C LYS A 311 -26.97 -7.17 1.54
N ASN A 312 -26.79 -8.35 0.96
CA ASN A 312 -27.91 -9.17 0.49
C ASN A 312 -28.79 -9.67 1.64
N ASP A 313 -28.19 -10.15 2.73
CA ASP A 313 -28.92 -10.57 3.94
C ASP A 313 -29.72 -9.41 4.55
N LEU A 314 -29.13 -8.21 4.59
CA LEU A 314 -29.83 -7.02 5.08
C LEU A 314 -30.97 -6.61 4.16
N LEU A 315 -30.77 -6.61 2.84
CA LEU A 315 -31.84 -6.34 1.87
C LEU A 315 -32.98 -7.36 1.97
N CYS A 316 -32.66 -8.64 2.19
CA CYS A 316 -33.65 -9.70 2.40
C CYS A 316 -34.51 -9.40 3.64
N LYS A 317 -33.87 -9.11 4.78
CA LYS A 317 -34.57 -8.74 6.02
C LYS A 317 -35.39 -7.47 5.89
N LEU A 318 -34.86 -6.47 5.20
CA LEU A 318 -35.59 -5.24 4.90
C LEU A 318 -36.83 -5.53 4.07
N ASN A 319 -36.72 -6.41 3.06
CA ASN A 319 -37.85 -6.79 2.22
C ASN A 319 -38.89 -7.59 3.01
N GLU A 320 -38.48 -8.56 3.83
CA GLU A 320 -39.38 -9.34 4.71
C GLU A 320 -40.18 -8.44 5.67
N GLU A 321 -39.56 -7.37 6.19
CA GLU A 321 -40.23 -6.39 7.07
C GLU A 321 -41.10 -5.38 6.29
N LEU A 322 -40.72 -5.06 5.05
CA LEU A 322 -41.42 -4.08 4.19
C LEU A 322 -42.63 -4.67 3.46
N ASP A 323 -42.53 -5.91 2.98
CA ASP A 323 -43.58 -6.59 2.21
C ASP A 323 -44.97 -6.54 2.86
N PRO A 324 -45.16 -6.89 4.16
CA PRO A 324 -46.49 -6.81 4.77
C PRO A 324 -46.99 -5.37 4.90
N ILE A 325 -46.09 -4.40 5.06
CA ILE A 325 -46.45 -2.97 5.12
C ILE A 325 -46.89 -2.50 3.74
N TYR A 326 -46.19 -2.89 2.67
CA TYR A 326 -46.55 -2.56 1.30
C TYR A 326 -47.88 -3.19 0.89
N GLN A 327 -48.12 -4.47 1.21
CA GLN A 327 -49.40 -5.13 0.97
C GLN A 327 -50.56 -4.42 1.68
N GLU A 328 -50.39 -4.06 2.95
CA GLU A 328 -51.43 -3.34 3.70
C GLU A 328 -51.73 -1.95 3.11
N VAL A 329 -50.69 -1.21 2.73
CA VAL A 329 -50.83 0.10 2.08
C VAL A 329 -51.56 -0.06 0.74
N TYR A 330 -51.16 -1.02 -0.08
CA TYR A 330 -51.76 -1.28 -1.39
C TYR A 330 -53.24 -1.68 -1.29
N GLU A 331 -53.60 -2.56 -0.36
CA GLU A 331 -54.99 -2.93 -0.11
C GLU A 331 -55.84 -1.73 0.31
N LYS A 332 -55.29 -0.83 1.15
CA LYS A 332 -55.99 0.36 1.62
C LYS A 332 -56.22 1.40 0.54
N ILE A 333 -55.23 1.59 -0.35
CA ILE A 333 -55.35 2.42 -1.56
C ILE A 333 -56.47 1.87 -2.44
N THR A 334 -56.44 0.55 -2.72
CA THR A 334 -57.43 -0.12 -3.58
C THR A 334 -58.85 -0.01 -3.03
N LYS A 335 -59.01 -0.08 -1.71
CA LYS A 335 -60.31 0.06 -1.01
C LYS A 335 -60.73 1.53 -0.76
N LEU A 336 -60.00 2.53 -1.29
CA LEU A 336 -60.24 3.97 -1.06
C LEU A 336 -60.35 4.36 0.43
N SER A 337 -59.64 3.64 1.30
CA SER A 337 -59.68 3.84 2.74
C SER A 337 -58.61 4.84 3.20
N ARG A 338 -58.88 5.57 4.30
CA ARG A 338 -57.89 6.53 4.85
C ARG A 338 -56.66 5.79 5.38
N ILE A 339 -55.50 6.07 4.80
CA ILE A 339 -54.20 5.58 5.27
C ILE A 339 -53.69 6.51 6.37
N SER A 340 -53.23 5.92 7.46
CA SER A 340 -52.62 6.71 8.54
C SER A 340 -51.30 7.31 8.06
N ARG A 341 -51.14 8.64 8.22
CA ARG A 341 -49.91 9.38 7.93
C ARG A 341 -48.67 8.73 8.57
N ARG A 342 -48.81 8.17 9.78
CA ARG A 342 -47.72 7.45 10.47
C ARG A 342 -47.22 6.22 9.72
N LYS A 343 -48.10 5.51 9.00
CA LYS A 343 -47.72 4.34 8.19
C LYS A 343 -46.97 4.77 6.94
N LEU A 344 -47.43 5.83 6.28
CA LEU A 344 -46.72 6.42 5.14
C LEU A 344 -45.32 6.90 5.53
N GLU A 345 -45.20 7.63 6.66
CA GLU A 345 -43.89 8.06 7.19
C GLU A 345 -42.99 6.87 7.56
N LYS A 346 -43.56 5.75 8.02
CA LYS A 346 -42.81 4.52 8.29
C LYS A 346 -42.30 3.90 6.98
N VAL A 347 -43.15 3.77 5.96
CA VAL A 347 -42.77 3.28 4.62
C VAL A 347 -41.65 4.13 4.05
N GLU A 348 -41.81 5.45 4.02
CA GLU A 348 -40.80 6.38 3.49
C GLU A 348 -39.44 6.23 4.21
N LYS A 349 -39.44 6.06 5.54
CA LYS A 349 -38.20 5.84 6.29
C LYS A 349 -37.52 4.53 5.94
N TRP A 350 -38.29 3.44 5.82
CA TRP A 350 -37.73 2.14 5.45
C TRP A 350 -37.26 2.11 4.00
N ASP A 351 -37.99 2.75 3.10
CA ASP A 351 -37.64 2.87 1.70
C ASP A 351 -36.30 3.60 1.54
N ARG A 352 -36.10 4.73 2.25
CA ARG A 352 -34.80 5.42 2.31
C ARG A 352 -33.67 4.53 2.85
N ILE A 353 -33.94 3.67 3.83
CA ILE A 353 -32.94 2.72 4.36
C ILE A 353 -32.64 1.64 3.31
N TYR A 354 -33.65 1.15 2.61
CA TYR A 354 -33.53 0.18 1.54
C TYR A 354 -32.70 0.74 0.39
N GLU A 355 -33.03 1.93 -0.12
CA GLU A 355 -32.27 2.65 -1.16
C GLU A 355 -30.80 2.86 -0.73
N ARG A 356 -30.57 3.39 0.47
CA ARG A 356 -29.21 3.55 1.01
C ARG A 356 -28.44 2.24 1.07
N THR A 357 -29.12 1.15 1.45
CA THR A 357 -28.51 -0.17 1.55
C THR A 357 -28.23 -0.77 0.17
N SER A 358 -29.13 -0.57 -0.80
CA SER A 358 -29.01 -1.08 -2.17
C SER A 358 -27.92 -0.33 -2.96
N GLU A 359 -27.71 0.96 -2.68
CA GLU A 359 -26.65 1.77 -3.29
C GLU A 359 -25.27 1.59 -2.64
N MET A 360 -25.22 1.10 -1.40
CA MET A 360 -23.97 0.93 -0.67
C MET A 360 -22.97 0.07 -1.47
N PRO A 361 -21.71 0.52 -1.64
CA PRO A 361 -20.69 -0.25 -2.34
C PRO A 361 -20.36 -1.52 -1.57
N THR A 362 -20.11 -2.60 -2.30
CA THR A 362 -19.67 -3.89 -1.74
C THR A 362 -18.15 -3.98 -1.62
N TRP A 363 -17.43 -2.96 -2.04
CA TRP A 363 -15.98 -2.85 -1.88
C TRP A 363 -15.65 -1.89 -0.72
N PRO A 364 -14.56 -2.14 0.03
CA PRO A 364 -14.19 -1.32 1.18
C PRO A 364 -13.48 0.00 0.78
N PHE A 365 -13.79 0.52 -0.41
CA PHE A 365 -13.31 1.78 -0.95
C PHE A 365 -14.43 2.47 -1.74
N ASP A 366 -14.35 3.80 -1.84
CA ASP A 366 -15.24 4.61 -2.67
C ASP A 366 -14.66 4.79 -4.09
N VAL A 367 -15.47 5.39 -4.98
CA VAL A 367 -15.05 5.72 -6.35
C VAL A 367 -13.77 6.56 -6.36
N GLY A 368 -13.64 7.49 -5.42
CA GLY A 368 -12.43 8.30 -5.26
C GLY A 368 -11.19 7.45 -4.94
N GLY A 369 -11.32 6.44 -4.08
CA GLY A 369 -10.27 5.47 -3.79
C GLY A 369 -9.86 4.65 -5.01
N PHE A 370 -10.84 4.18 -5.80
CA PHE A 370 -10.57 3.45 -7.04
C PHE A 370 -9.87 4.32 -8.10
N LEU A 371 -10.29 5.59 -8.26
CA LEU A 371 -9.63 6.52 -9.16
C LEU A 371 -8.18 6.79 -8.75
N ARG A 372 -7.91 6.94 -7.44
CA ARG A 372 -6.53 7.08 -6.94
C ARG A 372 -5.68 5.86 -7.32
N PHE A 373 -6.19 4.65 -7.07
CA PHE A 373 -5.53 3.42 -7.51
C PHE A 373 -5.21 3.43 -9.01
N LEU A 374 -6.21 3.72 -9.86
CA LEU A 374 -6.00 3.80 -11.31
C LEU A 374 -4.93 4.82 -11.69
N THR A 375 -4.94 6.02 -11.08
CA THR A 375 -3.91 7.03 -11.36
C THR A 375 -2.51 6.57 -10.99
N THR A 376 -2.35 5.80 -9.90
CA THR A 376 -1.03 5.29 -9.52
C THR A 376 -0.44 4.34 -10.56
N ILE A 377 -1.29 3.57 -11.26
CA ILE A 377 -0.88 2.65 -12.33
C ILE A 377 -0.70 3.38 -13.67
N LEU A 378 -1.68 4.21 -14.04
CA LEU A 378 -1.71 4.85 -15.36
C LEU A 378 -0.58 5.86 -15.55
N ILE A 379 -0.19 6.60 -14.50
CA ILE A 379 0.88 7.61 -14.62
C ILE A 379 2.19 6.97 -15.10
N PRO A 380 2.75 5.92 -14.44
CA PRO A 380 3.95 5.24 -14.93
C PRO A 380 3.80 4.62 -16.31
N VAL A 381 2.65 3.97 -16.57
CA VAL A 381 2.42 3.29 -17.86
C VAL A 381 2.40 4.29 -19.01
N VAL A 382 1.56 5.32 -18.93
CA VAL A 382 1.45 6.34 -19.97
C VAL A 382 2.78 7.07 -20.17
N SER A 383 3.48 7.41 -19.09
CA SER A 383 4.78 8.11 -19.17
C SER A 383 5.84 7.25 -19.86
N THR A 384 5.92 5.96 -19.49
CA THR A 384 6.88 5.01 -20.08
C THR A 384 6.55 4.76 -21.55
N THR A 385 5.30 4.49 -21.89
CA THR A 385 4.87 4.24 -23.27
C THR A 385 5.08 5.47 -24.16
N ALA A 386 4.73 6.67 -23.68
CA ALA A 386 4.96 7.91 -24.42
C ALA A 386 6.47 8.12 -24.68
N ASN A 387 7.31 7.84 -23.69
CA ASN A 387 8.76 7.95 -23.83
C ASN A 387 9.32 6.97 -24.86
N ILE A 388 8.87 5.70 -24.85
CA ILE A 388 9.29 4.69 -25.84
C ILE A 388 8.83 5.09 -27.24
N LEU A 389 7.59 5.56 -27.42
CA LEU A 389 7.06 5.95 -28.73
C LEU A 389 7.75 7.18 -29.32
N VAL A 390 8.09 8.17 -28.49
CA VAL A 390 8.81 9.38 -28.94
C VAL A 390 10.30 9.08 -29.15
N GLY A 391 10.90 8.24 -28.30
CA GLY A 391 12.32 7.89 -28.34
C GLY A 391 12.70 6.90 -29.44
N GLY A 392 11.82 5.97 -29.80
CA GLY A 392 12.08 4.96 -30.85
C GLY A 392 11.92 5.45 -32.28
N GLY A 393 11.60 6.74 -32.49
CA GLY A 393 11.38 7.34 -33.81
C GLY A 393 12.60 8.04 -34.43
N GLY A 394 13.76 8.04 -33.77
CA GLY A 394 15.01 8.65 -34.25
C GLY A 394 16.19 7.70 -34.06
#